data_AF-A0A383B766-F1
#
_entry.id   AF-A0A383B766-F1
#
_cell.length_a   1.000
_cell.length_b   1.000
_cell.length_c   1.000
_cell.angle_alpha   90.00
_cell.angle_beta   90.00
_cell.angle_gamma   90.00
#
_symmetry.space_group_name_H-M   'P 1'
#
loop_
_entity.id
_entity.type
_entity.pdbx_description
1 polymer ?
#
loop_
_entity_poly.entity_id
_entity_poly.type
_entity_poly.pdbx_seq_one_letter_code
_entity_poly.pdbx_strand_id
1 'polypeptide(L)'
;IVAGFFLVSNDMGIVRWYQLHRERNQVKAKIDQLIQEEAELTNELDLLTNDKEYIKKIAREKFHMVKPGEKVFRVIDRKKTK
;
A
#
# COMPACT_ATOMS: atom_id res chain seq x y z
N ILE A 1 12.27 35.37 33.65
CA ILE A 1 13.06 35.03 32.43
C ILE A 1 13.73 33.66 32.57
N VAL A 2 14.49 33.40 33.65
CA VAL A 2 15.21 32.12 33.87
C VAL A 2 14.29 30.88 33.98
N ALA A 3 13.12 31.02 34.62
CA ALA A 3 12.18 29.89 34.78
C ALA A 3 11.56 29.38 33.46
N GLY A 4 11.30 30.29 32.50
CA GLY A 4 10.78 29.92 31.19
C GLY A 4 11.81 29.19 30.32
N PHE A 5 13.08 29.57 30.44
CA PHE A 5 14.17 28.89 29.75
C PHE A 5 14.35 27.46 30.26
N PHE A 6 14.25 27.23 31.58
CA PHE A 6 14.38 25.91 32.21
C PHE A 6 13.29 24.91 31.76
N LEU A 7 12.06 25.38 31.51
CA LEU A 7 10.97 24.54 30.98
C LEU A 7 11.18 24.10 29.53
N VAL A 8 11.98 24.86 28.77
CA VAL A 8 12.27 24.58 27.35
C VAL A 8 13.58 23.80 27.18
N SER A 9 14.53 23.95 28.11
CA SER A 9 15.89 23.38 28.01
C SER A 9 16.12 22.07 28.79
N ASN A 10 15.17 21.62 29.62
CA ASN A 10 15.26 20.33 30.29
C ASN A 10 14.78 19.18 29.35
N ASP A 11 15.45 18.01 29.39
CA ASP A 11 15.13 16.83 28.54
C ASP A 11 13.69 16.31 28.68
N MET A 12 13.00 16.69 29.77
CA MET A 12 11.57 16.43 30.03
C MET A 12 10.68 17.66 29.75
N GLY A 13 11.09 18.53 28.82
CA GLY A 13 10.36 19.74 28.45
C GLY A 13 9.14 19.50 27.56
N ILE A 14 8.27 20.52 27.47
CA ILE A 14 7.02 20.49 26.70
C ILE A 14 7.26 20.19 25.20
N VAL A 15 8.41 20.63 24.67
CA VAL A 15 8.82 20.36 23.28
C VAL A 15 9.01 18.86 23.03
N ARG A 16 9.65 18.14 23.95
CA ARG A 16 9.86 16.69 23.85
C ARG A 16 8.54 15.95 23.95
N TRP A 17 7.65 16.38 24.83
CA TRP A 17 6.29 15.81 24.92
C TRP A 17 5.52 15.99 23.60
N TYR A 18 5.58 17.18 22.98
CA TYR A 18 4.90 17.43 21.72
C TYR A 18 5.46 16.56 20.58
N GLN A 19 6.79 16.40 20.51
CA GLN A 19 7.44 15.49 19.56
C GLN A 19 6.98 14.05 19.76
N LEU A 20 7.03 13.53 20.99
CA LEU A 20 6.57 12.17 21.32
C LEU A 20 5.09 11.98 21.04
N HIS A 21 4.25 12.99 21.29
CA HIS A 21 2.83 12.94 20.97
C HIS A 21 2.60 12.86 19.46
N ARG A 22 3.37 13.63 18.67
CA ARG A 22 3.30 13.59 17.21
C ARG A 22 3.77 12.24 16.66
N GLU A 23 4.90 11.72 17.15
CA GLU A 23 5.41 10.40 16.78
C GLU A 23 4.39 9.30 17.10
N ARG A 24 3.79 9.34 18.30
CA ARG A 24 2.71 8.44 18.69
C ARG A 24 1.54 8.47 17.72
N ASN A 25 1.12 9.66 17.30
CA ASN A 25 0.00 9.80 16.36
C ASN A 25 0.37 9.31 14.96
N GLN A 26 1.60 9.54 14.51
CA GLN A 26 2.10 9.02 13.24
C GLN A 26 2.17 7.49 13.22
N VAL A 27 2.69 6.88 14.30
CA VAL A 27 2.74 5.42 14.44
C VAL A 27 1.34 4.83 14.46
N LYS A 28 0.40 5.44 15.20
CA LYS A 28 -1.00 5.01 15.19
C LYS A 28 -1.63 5.09 13.81
N ALA A 29 -1.47 6.22 13.12
CA ALA A 29 -1.98 6.37 11.76
C ALA A 29 -1.38 5.31 10.81
N LYS A 30 -0.10 4.97 10.99
CA LYS A 30 0.53 3.91 10.19
C LYS A 30 -0.02 2.52 10.52
N ILE A 31 -0.32 2.24 11.79
CA ILE A 31 -1.01 1.00 12.19
C ILE A 31 -2.38 0.93 11.53
N ASP A 32 -3.18 2.00 11.61
CA ASP A 32 -4.52 2.03 11.01
C ASP A 32 -4.46 1.83 9.48
N GLN A 33 -3.47 2.44 8.82
CA GLN A 33 -3.22 2.20 7.39
C GLN A 33 -2.88 0.74 7.08
N LEU A 34 -2.01 0.12 7.90
CA LEU A 34 -1.62 -1.28 7.69
C LEU A 34 -2.79 -2.24 7.93
N ILE A 35 -3.64 -1.98 8.93
CA ILE A 35 -4.86 -2.76 9.17
C ILE A 35 -5.80 -2.68 7.96
N GLN A 36 -5.97 -1.49 7.40
CA GLN A 36 -6.79 -1.30 6.21
C GLN A 36 -6.21 -2.04 5.00
N GLU A 37 -4.90 -1.95 4.79
CA GLU A 37 -4.19 -2.65 3.71
C GLU A 37 -4.29 -4.18 3.86
N GLU A 38 -4.17 -4.71 5.09
CA GLU A 38 -4.35 -6.12 5.38
C GLU A 38 -5.79 -6.58 5.07
N ALA A 39 -6.79 -5.79 5.43
CA ALA A 39 -8.19 -6.09 5.14
C ALA A 39 -8.46 -6.10 3.62
N GLU A 40 -7.90 -5.14 2.88
CA GLU A 40 -8.00 -5.09 1.41
C GLU A 40 -7.32 -6.30 0.76
N LEU A 41 -6.10 -6.63 1.17
CA LEU A 41 -5.36 -7.81 0.68
C LEU A 41 -6.08 -9.12 1.02
N THR A 42 -6.67 -9.23 2.21
CA THR A 42 -7.42 -10.42 2.61
C THR A 42 -8.67 -10.59 1.76
N ASN A 43 -9.40 -9.50 1.48
CA ASN A 43 -10.53 -9.54 0.55
C ASN A 43 -10.08 -9.91 -0.86
N GLU A 44 -8.96 -9.37 -1.35
CA GLU A 44 -8.41 -9.75 -2.66
C GLU A 44 -8.02 -11.24 -2.70
N LEU A 45 -7.42 -11.77 -1.64
CA LEU A 45 -7.11 -13.21 -1.51
C LEU A 45 -8.36 -14.07 -1.54
N ASP A 46 -9.44 -13.66 -0.87
CA ASP A 46 -10.70 -14.39 -0.87
C ASP A 46 -11.31 -14.44 -2.27
N LEU A 47 -11.29 -13.30 -3.00
CA LEU A 47 -11.69 -13.23 -4.41
C LEU A 47 -10.82 -14.13 -5.30
N LEU A 48 -9.50 -14.15 -5.09
CA LEU A 48 -8.60 -15.04 -5.83
C LEU A 48 -8.77 -16.52 -5.47
N THR A 49 -9.34 -16.85 -4.31
CA THR A 49 -9.46 -18.25 -3.87
C THR A 49 -10.81 -18.84 -4.26
N ASN A 50 -11.88 -18.07 -4.07
CA ASN A 50 -13.25 -18.55 -4.23
C ASN A 50 -13.83 -18.24 -5.61
N ASP A 51 -13.36 -17.20 -6.30
CA ASP A 51 -13.90 -16.79 -7.60
C ASP A 51 -13.00 -17.21 -8.78
N LYS A 52 -13.32 -18.36 -9.38
CA LYS A 52 -12.64 -18.89 -10.57
C LYS A 52 -12.78 -17.97 -11.80
N GLU A 53 -13.78 -17.11 -11.86
CA GLU A 53 -13.97 -16.16 -12.95
C GLU A 53 -13.02 -14.97 -12.81
N TYR A 54 -12.86 -14.46 -11.59
CA TYR A 54 -11.89 -13.42 -11.26
C TYR A 54 -10.44 -13.84 -11.56
N ILE A 55 -10.05 -15.06 -11.15
CA ILE A 55 -8.74 -15.63 -11.48
C ILE A 55 -8.53 -15.71 -12.99
N LYS A 56 -9.53 -16.19 -13.73
CA LYS A 56 -9.46 -16.33 -15.19
C LYS A 56 -9.29 -14.97 -15.87
N LYS A 57 -9.95 -13.92 -15.36
CA LYS A 57 -9.79 -12.55 -15.85
C LYS A 57 -8.36 -12.05 -15.63
N ILE A 58 -7.83 -12.17 -14.41
CA ILE A 58 -6.44 -11.77 -14.11
C ILE A 58 -5.44 -12.55 -14.96
N ALA A 59 -5.60 -13.86 -15.09
CA ALA A 59 -4.70 -14.72 -15.87
C ALA A 59 -4.63 -14.26 -17.34
N ARG A 60 -5.76 -13.87 -17.94
CA ARG A 60 -5.83 -13.39 -19.33
C ARG A 60 -5.35 -11.95 -19.49
N GLU A 61 -5.75 -11.04 -18.60
CA GLU A 61 -5.48 -9.62 -18.71
C GLU A 61 -4.08 -9.23 -18.24
N LYS A 62 -3.66 -9.69 -17.05
CA LYS A 62 -2.35 -9.34 -16.47
C LYS A 62 -1.23 -10.26 -16.97
N PHE A 63 -1.52 -11.55 -17.14
CA PHE A 63 -0.48 -12.56 -17.43
C PHE A 63 -0.53 -13.13 -18.85
N HIS A 64 -1.51 -12.75 -19.67
CA HIS A 64 -1.72 -13.26 -21.03
C HIS A 64 -1.76 -14.81 -21.13
N MET A 65 -2.17 -15.48 -20.05
CA MET A 65 -2.29 -16.92 -19.99
C MET A 65 -3.52 -17.37 -20.79
N VAL A 66 -3.33 -18.43 -21.57
CA VAL A 66 -4.37 -19.06 -22.38
C VAL A 66 -4.35 -20.57 -22.20
N LYS A 67 -5.48 -21.23 -22.50
CA LYS A 67 -5.53 -22.69 -22.43
C LYS A 67 -4.66 -23.30 -23.53
N PRO A 68 -4.10 -24.52 -23.32
CA PRO A 68 -3.37 -25.23 -24.36
C PRO A 68 -4.25 -25.37 -25.61
N GLY A 69 -3.79 -24.81 -26.74
CA GLY A 69 -4.51 -24.78 -28.03
C GLY A 69 -5.09 -23.42 -28.43
N GLU A 70 -5.16 -22.44 -27.53
CA GLU A 70 -5.61 -21.07 -27.84
C GLU A 70 -4.42 -20.18 -28.28
N LYS A 71 -4.62 -19.27 -29.25
CA LYS A 71 -3.58 -18.35 -29.78
C LYS A 71 -3.79 -16.92 -29.26
N VAL A 72 -2.77 -16.34 -28.64
CA VAL A 72 -2.76 -14.91 -28.24
C VAL A 72 -2.19 -14.07 -29.38
N PHE A 73 -2.94 -13.08 -29.84
CA PHE A 73 -2.47 -12.11 -30.82
C PHE A 73 -2.14 -10.80 -30.12
N ARG A 74 -0.87 -10.40 -30.15
CA ARG A 74 -0.44 -9.06 -29.73
C ARG A 74 -0.36 -8.19 -30.98
N VAL A 75 -1.17 -7.13 -31.02
CA VAL A 75 -1.12 -6.16 -32.13
C VAL A 75 0.16 -5.36 -32.00
N ILE A 76 1.07 -5.49 -32.97
CA ILE A 76 2.29 -4.70 -33.07
C ILE A 76 2.05 -3.65 -34.15
N ASP A 77 2.05 -2.38 -33.77
CA ASP A 77 1.89 -1.28 -34.73
C ASP A 77 3.13 -1.21 -35.63
N ARG A 78 2.96 -1.52 -36.93
CA ARG A 78 4.04 -1.51 -37.94
C ARG A 78 4.41 -0.11 -38.43
N LYS A 79 4.26 0.92 -37.59
CA LYS A 79 4.61 2.32 -37.90
C LYS A 79 5.78 2.85 -37.07
N LYS A 80 6.87 2.08 -36.97
CA LYS A 80 8.20 2.65 -36.67
C LYS A 80 9.28 1.81 -37.35
N THR A 81 9.34 1.93 -38.67
CA THR A 81 10.58 1.71 -39.43
C THR A 81 10.77 3.01 -40.20
N LYS A 82 11.67 3.87 -39.68
CA LYS A 82 12.31 4.91 -40.49
C LYS A 82 13.43 4.25 -41.26
#